data_AF-A0A2V8S710-F1
#
_entry.id   AF-A0A2V8S710-F1
#
_cell.length_a   1.000
_cell.length_b   1.000
_cell.length_c   1.000
_cell.angle_alpha   90.00
_cell.angle_beta   90.00
_cell.angle_gamma   90.00
#
_symmetry.space_group_name_H-M   'P 1'
#
loop_
_entity.id
_entity.type
_entity.pdbx_description
1 polymer ?
#
loop_
_entity_poly.entity_id
_entity_poly.type
_entity_poly.pdbx_seq_one_letter_code
_entity_poly.pdbx_strand_id
1 'polypeptide(L)'
;MLDQDTKRRVVLPWTAGRTAIALVAAAAAAAALADGTAWIAPPEAAALRNPVAPSPLSWQHGGRLFARHCSVCHGEAGKGDGPESGELKTRPADLTDPRRLGRMHDGEIFWKIGHGRDPMPPFSRILSDQAIWHLTNFVRTLPERSSDPERFARLETPAVSLPTVLSCP
;
A
#
# COMPACT_ATOMS: atom_id res chain seq x y z
N MET A 1 -23.61 -59.90 -47.12
CA MET A 1 -23.02 -60.53 -45.94
C MET A 1 -21.84 -59.69 -45.51
N LEU A 2 -22.05 -58.91 -44.43
CA LEU A 2 -21.06 -58.31 -43.53
C LEU A 2 -20.04 -57.32 -44.13
N ASP A 3 -19.52 -56.32 -43.44
CA ASP A 3 -19.93 -55.56 -42.26
C ASP A 3 -18.80 -54.53 -42.02
N GLN A 4 -19.19 -53.35 -41.57
CA GLN A 4 -18.42 -52.32 -40.85
C GLN A 4 -17.06 -51.77 -41.32
N ASP A 5 -16.97 -50.47 -40.99
CA ASP A 5 -15.83 -49.80 -40.37
C ASP A 5 -14.62 -49.46 -41.23
N THR A 6 -14.64 -48.22 -41.74
CA THR A 6 -13.50 -47.35 -41.49
C THR A 6 -13.99 -45.93 -41.23
N LYS A 7 -14.36 -45.67 -39.97
CA LYS A 7 -14.44 -44.32 -39.40
C LYS A 7 -13.10 -43.62 -39.63
N ARG A 8 -13.04 -42.76 -40.66
CA ARG A 8 -11.98 -41.76 -40.80
C ARG A 8 -12.10 -40.79 -39.62
N ARG A 9 -11.40 -41.09 -38.54
CA ARG A 9 -11.16 -40.15 -37.46
C ARG A 9 -10.35 -38.99 -38.05
N VAL A 10 -11.02 -37.87 -38.27
CA VAL A 10 -10.36 -36.60 -38.57
C VAL A 10 -9.57 -36.22 -37.32
N VAL A 11 -8.27 -36.51 -37.33
CA VAL A 11 -7.35 -36.07 -36.30
C VAL A 11 -7.06 -34.60 -36.58
N LEU A 12 -7.82 -33.71 -35.94
CA LEU A 12 -7.55 -32.27 -36.01
C LEU A 12 -6.22 -31.98 -35.28
N PRO A 13 -5.22 -31.35 -35.94
CA PRO A 13 -3.94 -31.06 -35.30
C PRO A 13 -4.10 -30.01 -34.21
N TRP A 14 -3.66 -30.36 -32.99
CA TRP A 14 -3.74 -29.58 -31.75
C TRP A 14 -2.80 -28.34 -31.69
N THR A 15 -2.38 -27.77 -32.82
CA THR A 15 -1.30 -26.75 -32.83
C THR A 15 -1.75 -25.32 -33.10
N ALA A 16 -3.04 -25.05 -33.34
CA ALA A 16 -3.53 -23.71 -33.72
C ALA A 16 -4.23 -22.92 -32.60
N GLY A 17 -3.77 -23.05 -31.34
CA GLY A 17 -4.48 -22.48 -30.18
C GLY A 17 -3.62 -21.77 -29.13
N ARG A 18 -2.41 -21.27 -29.45
CA ARG A 18 -1.53 -20.62 -28.45
C ARG A 18 -0.97 -19.24 -28.81
N THR A 19 -1.24 -18.70 -30.00
CA THR A 19 -0.70 -17.38 -30.41
C THR A 19 -1.69 -16.21 -30.25
N ALA A 20 -2.98 -16.45 -30.03
CA ALA A 20 -3.97 -15.37 -29.87
C ALA A 20 -4.14 -14.85 -28.43
N ILE A 21 -3.62 -15.55 -27.41
CA ILE A 21 -3.82 -15.17 -25.99
C ILE A 21 -2.82 -14.10 -25.53
N ALA A 22 -1.66 -13.97 -26.18
CA ALA A 22 -0.62 -13.03 -25.76
C ALA A 22 -0.94 -11.55 -26.08
N LEU A 23 -1.78 -11.27 -27.08
CA LEU A 23 -2.11 -9.88 -27.46
C LEU A 23 -3.30 -9.29 -26.69
N VAL A 24 -4.21 -10.13 -26.18
CA VAL A 24 -5.37 -9.66 -25.38
C VAL A 24 -4.95 -9.27 -23.96
N ALA A 25 -3.95 -9.96 -23.38
CA ALA A 25 -3.44 -9.62 -22.04
C ALA A 25 -2.69 -8.27 -22.00
N ALA A 26 -1.99 -7.91 -23.08
CA ALA A 26 -1.29 -6.63 -23.17
C ALA A 26 -2.25 -5.42 -23.29
N ALA A 27 -3.39 -5.59 -23.97
CA ALA A 27 -4.38 -4.53 -24.14
C ALA A 27 -5.14 -4.19 -22.84
N ALA A 28 -5.42 -5.19 -22.00
CA ALA A 28 -6.12 -4.97 -20.73
C ALA A 28 -5.26 -4.17 -19.71
N ALA A 29 -3.94 -4.38 -19.71
CA ALA A 29 -3.02 -3.60 -18.88
C ALA A 29 -2.91 -2.13 -19.33
N ALA A 30 -2.98 -1.87 -20.64
CA ALA A 30 -2.94 -0.51 -21.18
C ALA A 30 -4.24 0.28 -20.89
N ALA A 31 -5.40 -0.38 -20.89
CA ALA A 31 -6.68 0.28 -20.63
C ALA A 31 -6.84 0.75 -19.16
N ALA A 32 -6.37 -0.04 -18.19
CA ALA A 32 -6.43 0.34 -16.77
C ALA A 32 -5.58 1.59 -16.42
N LEU A 33 -4.56 1.88 -17.23
CA LEU A 33 -3.74 3.09 -17.11
C LEU A 33 -4.43 4.32 -17.72
N ALA A 34 -5.45 4.14 -18.56
CA ALA A 34 -6.12 5.21 -19.31
C ALA A 34 -7.32 5.85 -18.57
N ASP A 35 -7.93 5.16 -17.61
CA ASP A 35 -9.20 5.58 -17.01
C ASP A 35 -9.07 6.69 -15.93
N GLY A 36 -7.87 7.20 -15.64
CA GLY A 36 -7.64 8.40 -14.81
C GLY A 36 -8.14 8.37 -13.36
N THR A 37 -8.83 7.30 -12.94
CA THR A 37 -9.54 7.18 -11.66
C THR A 37 -8.76 6.35 -10.64
N ALA A 38 -8.13 5.26 -11.09
CA ALA A 38 -7.33 4.41 -10.22
C ALA A 38 -5.93 5.00 -10.00
N TRP A 39 -5.52 5.21 -8.73
CA TRP A 39 -4.13 5.56 -8.42
C TRP A 39 -3.27 4.30 -8.43
N ILE A 40 -2.75 3.92 -9.59
CA ILE A 40 -1.90 2.75 -9.71
C ILE A 40 -0.45 3.21 -9.71
N ALA A 41 0.39 2.58 -8.87
CA ALA A 41 1.82 2.84 -8.87
C ALA A 41 2.48 2.08 -10.04
N PRO A 42 3.54 2.63 -10.65
CA PRO A 42 4.23 1.95 -11.74
C PRO A 42 4.89 0.65 -11.24
N PRO A 43 5.07 -0.38 -12.08
CA PRO A 43 5.66 -1.66 -11.68
C PRO A 43 7.03 -1.53 -11.00
N GLU A 44 7.82 -0.54 -11.40
CA GLU A 44 9.14 -0.24 -10.83
C GLU A 44 9.03 0.20 -9.36
N ALA A 45 7.96 0.92 -9.00
CA ALA A 45 7.69 1.28 -7.62
C ALA A 45 7.31 0.05 -6.79
N ALA A 46 6.50 -0.87 -7.34
CA ALA A 46 6.16 -2.11 -6.64
C ALA A 46 7.37 -3.02 -6.40
N ALA A 47 8.38 -2.97 -7.29
CA ALA A 47 9.62 -3.72 -7.15
C ALA A 47 10.59 -3.13 -6.10
N LEU A 48 10.39 -1.88 -5.68
CA LEU A 48 11.28 -1.21 -4.74
C LEU A 48 11.16 -1.81 -3.33
N ARG A 49 12.29 -2.27 -2.80
CA ARG A 49 12.39 -2.80 -1.44
C ARG A 49 12.68 -1.68 -0.46
N ASN A 50 11.98 -1.70 0.67
CA ASN A 50 12.22 -0.79 1.77
C ASN A 50 13.60 -1.06 2.41
N PRO A 51 14.57 -0.13 2.32
CA PRO A 51 15.88 -0.29 2.94
C PRO A 51 15.85 -0.02 4.45
N VAL A 52 14.77 0.59 4.97
CA VAL A 52 14.60 0.93 6.39
C VAL A 52 13.76 -0.15 7.06
N ALA A 53 14.39 -0.93 7.93
CA ALA A 53 13.70 -1.96 8.69
C ALA A 53 12.55 -1.37 9.55
N PRO A 54 11.37 -2.02 9.58
CA PRO A 54 10.31 -1.64 10.50
C PRO A 54 10.77 -1.87 11.94
N SER A 55 10.68 -0.82 12.76
CA SER A 55 11.11 -0.82 14.16
C SER A 55 10.37 0.27 14.93
N PRO A 56 10.32 0.20 16.27
CA PRO A 56 9.70 1.26 17.09
C PRO A 56 10.26 2.65 16.80
N LEU A 57 11.58 2.76 16.61
CA LEU A 57 12.20 4.03 16.22
C LEU A 57 11.71 4.50 14.84
N SER A 58 11.67 3.60 13.86
CA SER A 58 11.17 3.92 12.51
C SER A 58 9.71 4.41 12.55
N TRP A 59 8.86 3.74 13.33
CA TRP A 59 7.46 4.14 13.52
C TRP A 59 7.33 5.48 14.23
N GLN A 60 8.12 5.75 15.27
CA GLN A 60 8.12 7.07 15.92
C GLN A 60 8.56 8.19 14.97
N HIS A 61 9.60 7.97 14.16
CA HIS A 61 10.03 8.94 13.15
C HIS A 61 8.93 9.18 12.12
N GLY A 62 8.33 8.12 11.59
CA GLY A 62 7.22 8.20 10.63
C GLY A 62 5.98 8.87 11.24
N GLY A 63 5.62 8.54 12.46
CA GLY A 63 4.46 9.11 13.17
C GLY A 63 4.59 10.62 13.40
N ARG A 64 5.79 11.09 13.77
CA ARG A 64 6.05 12.54 13.88
C ARG A 64 5.91 13.27 12.53
N LEU A 65 6.34 12.64 11.43
CA LEU A 65 6.17 13.20 10.10
C LEU A 65 4.71 13.18 9.66
N PHE A 66 4.00 12.08 9.95
CA PHE A 66 2.59 11.93 9.62
C PHE A 66 1.73 12.96 10.34
N ALA A 67 1.97 13.17 11.64
CA ALA A 67 1.28 14.18 12.44
C ALA A 67 1.51 15.62 11.95
N ARG A 68 2.67 15.90 11.31
CA ARG A 68 2.98 17.23 10.78
C ARG A 68 2.45 17.49 9.38
N HIS A 69 2.40 16.45 8.53
CA HIS A 69 2.22 16.64 7.09
C HIS A 69 1.01 15.91 6.51
N CYS A 70 0.56 14.84 7.15
CA CYS A 70 -0.44 13.93 6.58
C CYS A 70 -1.78 14.00 7.32
N SER A 71 -1.77 14.20 8.63
CA SER A 71 -2.94 14.22 9.51
C SER A 71 -3.97 15.29 9.14
N VAL A 72 -3.54 16.41 8.56
CA VAL A 72 -4.43 17.50 8.12
C VAL A 72 -5.49 17.04 7.12
N CYS A 73 -5.14 16.08 6.26
CA CYS A 73 -6.06 15.49 5.27
C CYS A 73 -6.48 14.07 5.68
N HIS A 74 -5.54 13.24 6.14
CA HIS A 74 -5.79 11.84 6.45
C HIS A 74 -6.38 11.59 7.85
N GLY A 75 -6.43 12.61 8.71
CA GLY A 75 -6.82 12.48 10.12
C GLY A 75 -5.70 11.87 10.97
N GLU A 76 -5.76 12.06 12.29
CA GLU A 76 -4.75 11.51 13.22
C GLU A 76 -4.71 9.98 13.20
N ALA A 77 -5.88 9.35 13.04
CA ALA A 77 -6.02 7.91 12.93
C ALA A 77 -5.78 7.38 11.50
N GLY A 78 -5.65 8.25 10.50
CA GLY A 78 -5.47 7.85 9.10
C GLY A 78 -6.74 7.44 8.36
N LYS A 79 -7.93 7.79 8.84
CA LYS A 79 -9.23 7.39 8.24
C LYS A 79 -9.66 8.24 7.04
N GLY A 80 -8.88 9.24 6.65
CA GLY A 80 -9.24 10.18 5.61
C GLY A 80 -10.29 11.20 6.05
N ASP A 81 -10.35 11.48 7.35
CA ASP A 81 -11.29 12.38 8.02
C ASP A 81 -10.60 13.59 8.67
N GLY A 82 -9.44 13.98 8.14
CA GLY A 82 -8.72 15.17 8.60
C GLY A 82 -9.54 16.47 8.42
N PRO A 83 -9.18 17.55 9.13
CA PRO A 83 -9.92 18.81 9.09
C PRO A 83 -10.09 19.39 7.68
N GLU A 84 -9.12 19.18 6.78
CA GLU A 84 -9.22 19.64 5.40
C GLU A 84 -9.89 18.62 4.45
N SER A 85 -10.19 17.40 4.92
CA SER A 85 -10.71 16.31 4.07
C SER A 85 -12.03 16.64 3.38
N GLY A 86 -12.87 17.49 3.98
CA GLY A 86 -14.17 17.89 3.45
C GLY A 86 -14.11 18.89 2.29
N GLU A 87 -13.04 19.68 2.22
CA GLU A 87 -12.85 20.72 1.19
C GLU A 87 -12.15 20.17 -0.07
N LEU A 88 -11.64 18.94 0.01
CA LEU A 88 -10.92 18.32 -1.10
C LEU A 88 -11.87 17.75 -2.15
N LYS A 89 -11.58 18.02 -3.42
CA LYS A 89 -12.29 17.43 -4.58
C LYS A 89 -12.34 15.90 -4.52
N THR A 90 -11.35 15.27 -3.93
CA THR A 90 -11.29 13.83 -3.72
C THR A 90 -10.94 13.56 -2.27
N ARG A 91 -11.83 12.84 -1.57
CA ARG A 91 -11.60 12.47 -0.18
C ARG A 91 -10.33 11.61 -0.07
N PRO A 92 -9.44 11.89 0.90
CA PRO A 92 -8.29 11.05 1.15
C PRO A 92 -8.69 9.60 1.45
N ALA A 93 -7.85 8.66 1.05
CA ALA A 93 -8.11 7.24 1.31
C ALA A 93 -8.06 6.93 2.81
N ASP A 94 -8.91 6.00 3.24
CA ASP A 94 -8.81 5.37 4.55
C ASP A 94 -7.59 4.43 4.57
N LEU A 95 -6.58 4.82 5.34
CA LEU A 95 -5.33 4.09 5.54
C LEU A 95 -5.45 3.03 6.65
N THR A 96 -6.58 2.98 7.35
CA THR A 96 -6.85 1.96 8.37
C THR A 96 -7.43 0.67 7.79
N ASP A 97 -7.87 0.68 6.53
CA ASP A 97 -8.37 -0.52 5.83
C ASP A 97 -7.22 -1.52 5.55
N PRO A 98 -7.16 -2.68 6.26
CA PRO A 98 -6.12 -3.66 6.05
C PRO A 98 -6.17 -4.30 4.66
N ARG A 99 -7.34 -4.33 4.00
CA ARG A 99 -7.45 -4.86 2.64
C ARG A 99 -6.84 -3.91 1.61
N ARG A 100 -6.87 -2.61 1.86
CA ARG A 100 -6.24 -1.61 0.99
C ARG A 100 -4.73 -1.70 1.10
N LEU A 101 -4.20 -1.55 2.31
CA LEU A 101 -2.74 -1.58 2.52
C LEU A 101 -2.17 -2.96 2.24
N GLY A 102 -2.84 -4.05 2.65
CA GLY A 102 -2.35 -5.41 2.44
C GLY A 102 -2.17 -5.83 0.96
N ARG A 103 -2.76 -5.07 0.02
CA ARG A 103 -2.59 -5.28 -1.43
C ARG A 103 -1.49 -4.42 -2.06
N MET A 104 -0.95 -3.44 -1.34
CA MET A 104 0.14 -2.59 -1.81
C MET A 104 1.47 -3.14 -1.31
N HIS A 105 2.51 -3.03 -2.12
CA HIS A 105 3.90 -3.21 -1.72
C HIS A 105 4.44 -1.93 -1.05
N ASP A 106 5.48 -2.04 -0.23
CA ASP A 106 6.05 -0.87 0.47
C ASP A 106 6.53 0.20 -0.51
N GLY A 107 7.13 -0.22 -1.62
CA GLY A 107 7.57 0.69 -2.67
C GLY A 107 6.42 1.43 -3.37
N GLU A 108 5.21 0.86 -3.43
CA GLU A 108 4.04 1.56 -3.94
C GLU A 108 3.58 2.66 -2.99
N ILE A 109 3.62 2.41 -1.67
CA ILE A 109 3.30 3.41 -0.64
C ILE A 109 4.36 4.53 -0.67
N PHE A 110 5.64 4.17 -0.72
CA PHE A 110 6.75 5.11 -0.86
C PHE A 110 6.57 6.01 -2.08
N TRP A 111 6.26 5.42 -3.25
CA TRP A 111 6.06 6.16 -4.48
C TRP A 111 4.85 7.10 -4.38
N LYS A 112 3.73 6.65 -3.81
CA LYS A 112 2.54 7.49 -3.61
C LYS A 112 2.84 8.70 -2.74
N ILE A 113 3.59 8.53 -1.66
CA ILE A 113 3.99 9.62 -0.77
C ILE A 113 4.96 10.57 -1.47
N GLY A 114 6.00 10.03 -2.11
CA GLY A 114 7.02 10.84 -2.77
C GLY A 114 6.49 11.60 -3.98
N HIS A 115 5.71 10.93 -4.83
CA HIS A 115 5.23 11.48 -6.10
C HIS A 115 3.97 12.33 -5.94
N GLY A 116 3.13 12.04 -4.95
CA GLY A 116 1.85 12.71 -4.77
C GLY A 116 0.88 12.47 -5.92
N ARG A 117 -0.34 12.98 -5.77
CA ARG A 117 -1.37 13.09 -6.82
C ARG A 117 -2.44 14.03 -6.30
N ASP A 118 -2.79 15.06 -7.08
CA ASP A 118 -3.75 16.08 -6.67
C ASP A 118 -5.00 15.47 -5.99
N PRO A 119 -5.38 15.95 -4.80
CA PRO A 119 -4.84 17.13 -4.10
C PRO A 119 -3.61 16.87 -3.20
N MET A 120 -3.10 15.64 -3.13
CA MET A 120 -1.96 15.29 -2.30
C MET A 120 -0.65 15.77 -2.94
N PRO A 121 0.12 16.68 -2.29
CA PRO A 121 1.35 17.21 -2.85
C PRO A 121 2.47 16.15 -2.91
N PRO A 122 3.47 16.34 -3.78
CA PRO A 122 4.66 15.48 -3.83
C PRO A 122 5.57 15.75 -2.63
N PHE A 123 5.67 14.80 -1.69
CA PHE A 123 6.50 14.98 -0.49
C PHE A 123 8.00 14.77 -0.75
N SER A 124 8.39 14.19 -1.89
CA SER A 124 9.81 14.07 -2.29
C SER A 124 10.52 15.41 -2.47
N ARG A 125 9.76 16.51 -2.58
CA ARG A 125 10.33 17.87 -2.66
C ARG A 125 10.75 18.45 -1.32
N ILE A 126 10.27 17.89 -0.21
CA ILE A 126 10.49 18.43 1.15
C ILE A 126 10.97 17.39 2.16
N LEU A 127 10.81 16.09 1.89
CA LEU A 127 11.28 14.99 2.73
C LEU A 127 12.34 14.18 1.99
N SER A 128 13.33 13.67 2.75
CA SER A 128 14.30 12.71 2.23
C SER A 128 13.66 11.34 2.00
N ASP A 129 14.24 10.52 1.12
CA ASP A 129 13.78 9.14 0.88
C ASP A 129 13.72 8.33 2.18
N GLN A 130 14.70 8.50 3.06
CA GLN A 130 14.71 7.84 4.37
C GLN A 130 13.51 8.25 5.23
N ALA A 131 13.15 9.54 5.23
CA ALA A 131 11.97 10.04 5.94
C ALA A 131 10.67 9.48 5.36
N ILE A 132 10.58 9.33 4.03
CA ILE A 132 9.44 8.70 3.37
C ILE A 132 9.36 7.21 3.71
N TRP A 133 10.49 6.50 3.81
CA TRP A 133 10.49 5.10 4.27
C TRP A 133 10.04 4.93 5.72
N HIS A 134 10.39 5.86 6.61
CA HIS A 134 9.84 5.90 7.96
C HIS A 134 8.32 6.13 7.94
N LEU A 135 7.83 7.03 7.09
CA LEU A 135 6.39 7.24 6.87
C LEU A 135 5.71 5.97 6.35
N THR A 136 6.27 5.29 5.35
CA THR A 136 5.74 4.03 4.82
C THR A 136 5.63 2.98 5.92
N ASN A 137 6.68 2.81 6.72
CA ASN A 137 6.69 1.91 7.87
C ASN A 137 5.61 2.28 8.89
N PHE A 138 5.40 3.56 9.16
CA PHE A 138 4.33 4.01 10.05
C PHE A 138 2.93 3.78 9.48
N VAL A 139 2.70 4.08 8.19
CA VAL A 139 1.40 3.87 7.52
C VAL A 139 0.98 2.41 7.59
N ARG A 140 1.92 1.46 7.50
CA ARG A 140 1.65 0.03 7.68
C ARG A 140 1.05 -0.34 9.03
N THR A 141 1.27 0.49 10.04
CA THR A 141 0.78 0.23 11.41
C THR A 141 -0.60 0.80 11.68
N LEU A 142 -1.12 1.68 10.80
CA LEU A 142 -2.41 2.36 11.00
C LEU A 142 -3.61 1.40 11.13
N PRO A 143 -3.73 0.30 10.36
CA PRO A 143 -4.82 -0.65 10.56
C PRO A 143 -4.85 -1.20 11.99
N GLU A 144 -3.69 -1.64 12.50
CA GLU A 144 -3.58 -2.21 13.84
C GLU A 144 -3.78 -1.16 14.93
N ARG A 145 -3.17 0.03 14.78
CA ARG A 145 -3.37 1.19 15.68
C ARG A 145 -4.82 1.61 15.81
N SER A 146 -5.57 1.57 14.70
CA SER A 146 -6.98 1.96 14.70
C SER A 146 -7.87 0.95 15.42
N SER A 147 -7.46 -0.33 15.44
CA SER A 147 -8.21 -1.42 16.07
C SER A 147 -7.87 -1.64 17.55
N ASP A 148 -6.62 -1.38 17.96
CA ASP A 148 -6.13 -1.54 19.32
C ASP A 148 -5.06 -0.46 19.66
N PRO A 149 -5.49 0.77 19.98
CA PRO A 149 -4.58 1.88 20.26
C PRO A 149 -3.66 1.62 21.46
N GLU A 150 -4.19 0.97 22.50
CA GLU A 150 -3.48 0.70 23.77
C GLU A 150 -2.33 -0.29 23.60
N ARG A 151 -2.53 -1.33 22.79
CA ARG A 151 -1.46 -2.28 22.47
C ARG A 151 -0.35 -1.61 21.70
N PHE A 152 -0.68 -0.76 20.73
CA PHE A 152 0.34 -0.12 19.91
C PHE A 152 1.13 0.96 20.67
N ALA A 153 0.47 1.71 21.56
CA ALA A 153 1.14 2.64 22.47
C ALA A 153 2.25 1.94 23.29
N ARG A 154 2.01 0.70 23.74
CA ARG A 154 3.03 -0.11 24.44
C ARG A 154 4.21 -0.55 23.55
N LEU A 155 3.98 -0.75 22.25
CA LEU A 155 5.03 -1.15 21.30
C LEU A 155 5.90 0.03 20.85
N GLU A 156 5.32 1.24 20.84
CA GLU A 156 6.03 2.47 20.48
C GLU A 156 6.85 3.03 21.64
N THR A 157 6.45 2.81 22.89
CA THR A 157 7.30 3.14 24.03
C THR A 157 8.54 2.23 24.00
N PRO A 158 9.77 2.77 23.86
CA PRO A 158 10.94 1.97 24.19
C PRO A 158 10.74 1.50 25.62
N ALA A 159 11.14 0.27 25.94
CA ALA A 159 11.02 -0.30 27.27
C ALA A 159 11.78 0.55 28.30
N VAL A 160 11.16 1.64 28.75
CA VAL A 160 11.55 2.34 29.97
C VAL A 160 10.97 1.46 31.05
N SER A 161 11.83 0.54 31.51
CA SER A 161 11.65 -0.21 32.74
C SER A 161 11.05 0.70 33.80
N LEU A 162 9.85 0.35 34.27
CA LEU A 162 9.15 1.04 35.35
C LEU A 162 10.12 1.24 36.53
N PRO A 163 10.10 2.40 37.21
CA PRO A 163 10.83 2.53 38.46
C PRO A 163 10.30 1.48 39.43
N THR A 164 11.18 0.60 39.91
CA THR A 164 10.92 -0.21 41.09
C THR A 164 10.64 0.77 42.22
N VAL A 165 9.36 1.02 42.50
CA VAL A 165 8.95 1.66 43.75
C VAL A 165 9.29 0.67 44.85
N LEU A 166 10.50 0.82 45.38
CA LEU A 166 11.00 0.11 46.53
C LEU A 166 10.20 0.63 47.72
N SER A 167 9.10 -0.04 48.02
CA SER A 167 8.33 0.18 49.24
C SER A 167 9.20 -0.15 50.45
N CYS A 168 9.63 0.88 51.17
CA CYS A 168 10.02 0.80 52.57
C CYS A 168 8.73 0.69 53.40
N PRO A 169 8.63 -0.28 54.32
CA PRO A 169 8.93 0.06 55.71
C PRO A 169 10.03 -0.80 56.34
#